data_AF-A0A2E6RET0-F1
#
_entry.id   AF-A0A2E6RET0-F1
#
_cell.length_a   1.000
_cell.length_b   1.000
_cell.length_c   1.000
_cell.angle_alpha   90.00
_cell.angle_beta   90.00
_cell.angle_gamma   90.00
#
_symmetry.space_group_name_H-M   'P 1'
#
loop_
_entity.id
_entity.type
_entity.pdbx_description
1 polymer ?
#
loop_
_entity_poly.entity_id
_entity_poly.type
_entity_poly.pdbx_seq_one_letter_code
_entity_poly.pdbx_strand_id
1 'polypeptide(L)'
;MQYNPAIAPDPTEWLDTDEQERLYAVQCWVSDLIGEELEDCILGAVPILAVENQVAANDPPITRATLERLLDAGIDRTTAIQAMSDVMCDSLSKVVSEDAEHDREAYARALEQIDPVNIQLDAPGDDDLLESPGGVPEFGPDHRRVLIEFGERHADEKAMSWPETAGFLFSVMACPEMVMPSEWTEIVQGEAVFNDLEEARAVAEAHMALMNWISGRIRQRQPAIPEDCRPDSDPMRILDEDNDFSRWCRGLATGHRWLDDVWNDEIVEDSEDDRSLGMALLVFSFFGDRKMAEKIVEETARETGADALTLEETAEKFDALIDQAIEEYAAIGLEYRRMPSAPTSRQPVRSEKIGRNQPCPCGSGRKYKKCCGRPGARHH
;
A
#
# COMPACT_ATOMS: atom_id res chain seq x y z
N MET A 1 11.96 -0.29 -31.47
CA MET A 1 12.83 0.84 -31.06
C MET A 1 13.17 0.77 -29.56
N GLN A 2 14.21 1.46 -29.06
CA GLN A 2 14.45 1.64 -27.61
C GLN A 2 14.13 3.09 -27.25
N TYR A 3 13.25 3.31 -26.27
CA TYR A 3 12.86 4.63 -25.81
C TYR A 3 13.63 5.03 -24.55
N ASN A 4 14.06 6.29 -24.48
CA ASN A 4 14.64 6.89 -23.28
C ASN A 4 14.30 8.40 -23.31
N PRO A 5 13.51 8.92 -22.35
CA PRO A 5 13.10 10.32 -22.33
C PRO A 5 14.27 11.30 -22.12
N ALA A 6 15.44 10.84 -21.67
CA ALA A 6 16.64 11.68 -21.59
C ALA A 6 17.21 12.03 -22.97
N ILE A 7 16.86 11.26 -24.00
CA ILE A 7 17.35 11.42 -25.38
C ILE A 7 16.16 11.78 -26.26
N ALA A 8 16.15 13.01 -26.77
CA ALA A 8 15.10 13.44 -27.70
C ALA A 8 15.07 12.51 -28.94
N PRO A 9 13.92 11.89 -29.25
CA PRO A 9 13.78 11.12 -30.47
C PRO A 9 13.80 12.05 -31.68
N ASP A 10 14.27 11.56 -32.84
CA ASP A 10 14.10 12.31 -34.08
C ASP A 10 12.59 12.43 -34.38
N PRO A 11 12.04 13.65 -34.55
CA PRO A 11 10.60 13.83 -34.72
C PRO A 11 10.03 13.12 -35.96
N THR A 12 10.81 12.98 -37.03
CA THR A 12 10.36 12.35 -38.27
C THR A 12 10.34 10.84 -38.09
N GLU A 13 11.43 10.26 -37.59
CA GLU A 13 11.51 8.81 -37.33
C GLU A 13 10.52 8.38 -36.24
N TRP A 14 10.28 9.22 -35.24
CA TRP A 14 9.28 8.96 -34.20
C TRP A 14 7.87 8.88 -34.79
N LEU A 15 7.46 9.88 -35.58
CA LEU A 15 6.11 9.92 -36.14
C LEU A 15 5.88 8.88 -37.26
N ASP A 16 6.95 8.46 -37.95
CA ASP A 16 6.90 7.39 -38.96
C ASP A 16 6.84 5.99 -38.33
N THR A 17 7.16 5.85 -37.04
CA THR A 17 7.10 4.57 -36.31
C THR A 17 5.66 4.24 -35.89
N ASP A 18 5.27 2.96 -36.00
CA ASP A 18 3.94 2.50 -35.60
C ASP A 18 3.62 2.89 -34.13
N GLU A 19 2.39 3.33 -33.88
CA GLU A 19 1.97 3.81 -32.56
C GLU A 19 2.02 2.71 -31.49
N GLN A 20 1.71 1.46 -31.84
CA GLN A 20 1.82 0.34 -30.90
C GLN A 20 3.29 0.03 -30.59
N GLU A 21 4.18 0.15 -31.58
CA GLU A 21 5.62 -0.02 -31.34
C GLU A 21 6.17 1.08 -30.42
N ARG A 22 5.73 2.32 -30.60
CA ARG A 22 6.09 3.43 -29.69
C ARG A 22 5.53 3.22 -28.29
N LEU A 23 4.25 2.86 -28.18
CA LEU A 23 3.61 2.57 -26.89
C LEU A 23 4.35 1.46 -26.16
N TYR A 24 4.67 0.36 -26.84
CA TYR A 24 5.43 -0.74 -26.28
C TYR A 24 6.81 -0.28 -25.80
N ALA A 25 7.53 0.54 -26.58
CA ALA A 25 8.84 1.05 -26.19
C ALA A 25 8.77 1.96 -24.94
N VAL A 26 7.73 2.80 -24.83
CA VAL A 26 7.49 3.61 -23.63
C VAL A 26 7.10 2.72 -22.44
N GLN A 27 6.24 1.71 -22.64
CA GLN A 27 5.88 0.76 -21.58
C GLN A 27 7.07 -0.04 -21.05
N CYS A 28 8.00 -0.47 -21.92
CA CYS A 28 9.25 -1.10 -21.46
C CYS A 28 10.05 -0.16 -20.57
N TRP A 29 10.17 1.11 -20.94
CA TRP A 29 10.87 2.10 -20.13
C TRP A 29 10.17 2.35 -18.78
N VAL A 30 8.84 2.44 -18.76
CA VAL A 30 8.06 2.58 -17.52
C VAL A 30 8.21 1.33 -16.66
N SER A 31 8.11 0.13 -17.23
CA SER A 31 8.29 -1.15 -16.53
C SER A 31 9.67 -1.25 -15.88
N ASP A 32 10.72 -0.88 -16.61
CA ASP A 32 12.08 -0.82 -16.06
C ASP A 32 12.22 0.22 -14.93
N LEU A 33 11.46 1.32 -15.00
CA LEU A 33 11.49 2.40 -14.00
C LEU A 33 10.79 2.01 -12.70
N ILE A 34 9.61 1.38 -12.78
CA ILE A 34 8.75 1.11 -11.62
C ILE A 34 8.81 -0.35 -11.14
N GLY A 35 9.45 -1.24 -11.90
CA GLY A 35 9.58 -2.65 -11.55
C GLY A 35 8.29 -3.47 -11.68
N GLU A 36 7.30 -2.97 -12.44
CA GLU A 36 6.01 -3.63 -12.66
C GLU A 36 5.96 -4.37 -14.00
N GLU A 37 5.02 -5.31 -14.14
CA GLU A 37 4.78 -6.02 -15.40
C GLU A 37 4.31 -5.07 -16.53
N LEU A 38 4.66 -5.40 -17.76
CA LEU A 38 4.37 -4.59 -18.96
C LEU A 38 2.88 -4.26 -19.14
N GLU A 39 2.00 -5.19 -18.76
CA GLU A 39 0.54 -5.05 -18.89
C GLU A 39 -0.03 -3.97 -17.96
N ASP A 40 0.58 -3.76 -16.79
CA ASP A 40 0.16 -2.79 -15.79
C ASP A 40 0.73 -1.38 -16.04
N CYS A 41 1.76 -1.28 -16.88
CA CYS A 41 2.43 -0.03 -17.21
C CYS A 41 1.68 0.86 -18.24
N ILE A 42 0.56 0.39 -18.80
CA ILE A 42 -0.19 1.10 -19.86
C ILE A 42 -0.60 2.50 -19.40
N LEU A 43 -1.12 2.63 -18.18
CA LEU A 43 -1.62 3.90 -17.67
C LEU A 43 -0.50 4.94 -17.45
N GLY A 44 0.72 4.49 -17.12
CA GLY A 44 1.89 5.35 -17.02
C GLY A 44 2.49 5.71 -18.39
N ALA A 45 2.41 4.80 -19.37
CA ALA A 45 3.04 4.99 -20.67
C ALA A 45 2.23 5.87 -21.64
N VAL A 46 0.89 5.82 -21.58
CA VAL A 46 0.01 6.58 -22.49
C VAL A 46 0.23 8.11 -22.42
N PRO A 47 0.31 8.74 -21.24
CA PRO A 47 0.55 10.18 -21.12
C PRO A 47 1.91 10.60 -21.69
N ILE A 48 2.96 9.82 -21.41
CA ILE A 48 4.33 10.06 -21.92
C ILE A 48 4.34 9.98 -23.44
N LEU A 49 3.75 8.91 -24.00
CA LEU A 49 3.60 8.74 -25.45
C LEU A 49 2.86 9.92 -26.07
N ALA A 50 1.76 10.37 -25.45
CA ALA A 50 0.98 11.49 -25.94
C ALA A 50 1.79 12.79 -25.96
N VAL A 51 2.55 13.09 -24.90
CA VAL A 51 3.44 14.25 -24.85
C VAL A 51 4.52 14.17 -25.92
N GLU A 52 5.22 13.05 -26.06
CA GLU A 52 6.25 12.85 -27.09
C GLU A 52 5.69 13.04 -28.50
N ASN A 53 4.49 12.51 -28.77
CA ASN A 53 3.79 12.73 -30.03
C ASN A 53 3.51 14.21 -30.30
N GLN A 54 3.03 14.94 -29.29
CA GLN A 54 2.74 16.36 -29.41
C GLN A 54 4.00 17.22 -29.57
N VAL A 55 5.09 16.88 -28.88
CA VAL A 55 6.41 17.52 -29.04
C VAL A 55 6.94 17.29 -30.44
N ALA A 56 6.90 16.06 -30.94
CA ALA A 56 7.35 15.70 -32.28
C ALA A 56 6.53 16.40 -33.37
N ALA A 57 5.20 16.37 -33.24
CA ALA A 57 4.27 17.00 -34.19
C ALA A 57 4.22 18.53 -34.08
N ASN A 58 4.70 19.10 -32.97
CA ASN A 58 4.48 20.50 -32.58
C ASN A 58 3.01 20.89 -32.50
N ASP A 59 2.15 19.97 -32.06
CA ASP A 59 0.71 20.16 -32.01
C ASP A 59 0.14 19.68 -30.66
N PRO A 60 -0.34 20.57 -29.78
CA PRO A 60 -0.34 22.03 -29.97
C PRO A 60 1.09 22.62 -29.89
N PRO A 61 1.36 23.78 -30.53
CA PRO A 61 2.70 24.40 -30.52
C PRO A 61 3.24 24.71 -29.13
N ILE A 62 2.34 24.88 -28.16
CA ILE A 62 2.70 25.15 -26.77
C ILE A 62 3.43 23.98 -26.10
N THR A 63 3.23 22.75 -26.56
CA THR A 63 3.86 21.56 -25.97
C THR A 63 5.38 21.63 -26.16
N ARG A 64 5.86 21.91 -27.38
CA ARG A 64 7.30 22.08 -27.64
C ARG A 64 7.86 23.31 -26.94
N ALA A 65 7.15 24.44 -27.00
CA ALA A 65 7.58 25.67 -26.35
C ALA A 65 7.71 25.51 -24.82
N THR A 66 6.82 24.70 -24.20
CA THR A 66 6.89 24.35 -22.78
C THR A 66 8.12 23.51 -22.48
N LEU A 67 8.38 22.46 -23.27
CA LEU A 67 9.57 21.63 -23.11
C LEU A 67 10.86 22.47 -23.22
N GLU A 68 10.99 23.29 -24.27
CA GLU A 68 12.13 24.20 -24.46
C GLU A 68 12.31 25.13 -23.27
N ARG A 69 11.22 25.73 -22.77
CA ARG A 69 11.24 26.61 -21.59
C ARG A 69 11.72 25.90 -20.31
N LEU A 70 11.31 24.65 -20.08
CA LEU A 70 11.76 23.87 -18.92
C LEU A 70 13.25 23.50 -19.02
N LEU A 71 13.71 23.11 -20.21
CA LEU A 71 15.12 22.80 -20.48
C LEU A 71 16.00 24.05 -20.32
N ASP A 72 15.56 25.21 -20.82
CA ASP A 72 16.26 26.49 -20.67
C ASP A 72 16.35 26.94 -19.20
N ALA A 73 15.39 26.51 -18.36
CA ALA A 73 15.40 26.72 -16.92
C ALA A 73 16.31 25.74 -16.16
N GLY A 74 16.92 24.76 -16.85
CA GLY A 74 17.87 23.80 -16.28
C GLY A 74 17.25 22.48 -15.80
N ILE A 75 15.97 22.24 -16.08
CA ILE A 75 15.32 20.95 -15.81
C ILE A 75 15.79 19.94 -16.87
N ASP A 76 16.09 18.71 -16.48
CA ASP A 76 16.46 17.68 -17.44
C ASP A 76 15.23 17.22 -18.26
N ARG A 77 15.48 16.63 -19.43
CA ARG A 77 14.41 16.27 -20.37
C ARG A 77 13.45 15.23 -19.78
N THR A 78 13.95 14.27 -19.01
CA THR A 78 13.09 13.23 -18.42
C THR A 78 12.09 13.86 -17.46
N THR A 79 12.59 14.68 -16.54
CA THR A 79 11.76 15.40 -15.55
C THR A 79 10.78 16.36 -16.23
N ALA A 80 11.20 17.06 -17.29
CA ALA A 80 10.33 17.94 -18.05
C ALA A 80 9.20 17.18 -18.79
N ILE A 81 9.50 16.04 -19.40
CA ILE A 81 8.50 15.16 -20.03
C ILE A 81 7.53 14.60 -19.00
N GLN A 82 8.02 14.22 -17.80
CA GLN A 82 7.17 13.74 -16.73
C GLN A 82 6.19 14.82 -16.25
N ALA A 83 6.67 16.03 -15.96
CA ALA A 83 5.81 17.14 -15.53
C ALA A 83 4.74 17.51 -16.57
N MET A 84 5.07 17.45 -17.86
CA MET A 84 4.11 17.64 -18.94
C MET A 84 3.13 16.47 -19.07
N SER A 85 3.57 15.25 -18.75
CA SER A 85 2.74 14.04 -18.75
C SER A 85 1.73 14.05 -17.62
N ASP A 86 2.07 14.62 -16.47
CA ASP A 86 1.12 14.78 -15.35
C ASP A 86 -0.03 15.74 -15.74
N VAL A 87 0.29 16.84 -16.45
CA VAL A 87 -0.74 17.73 -17.01
C VAL A 87 -1.61 17.00 -18.05
N MET A 88 -1.02 16.11 -18.85
CA MET A 88 -1.76 15.25 -19.78
C MET A 88 -2.68 14.28 -19.04
N CYS A 89 -2.20 13.61 -17.98
CA CYS A 89 -3.00 12.74 -17.12
C CYS A 89 -4.23 13.45 -16.58
N ASP A 90 -4.06 14.64 -16.00
CA ASP A 90 -5.16 15.44 -15.45
C ASP A 90 -6.19 15.80 -16.53
N SER A 91 -5.71 16.13 -17.73
CA SER A 91 -6.57 16.46 -18.86
C SER A 91 -7.38 15.25 -19.35
N LEU A 92 -6.75 14.08 -19.44
CA LEU A 92 -7.43 12.83 -19.81
C LEU A 92 -8.41 12.37 -18.72
N SER A 93 -8.04 12.52 -17.45
CA SER A 93 -8.87 12.15 -16.31
C SER A 93 -10.18 12.96 -16.27
N LYS A 94 -10.12 14.27 -16.56
CA LYS A 94 -11.33 15.13 -16.67
C LYS A 94 -12.25 14.68 -17.79
N VAL A 95 -11.70 14.34 -18.97
CA VAL A 95 -12.47 13.81 -20.10
C VAL A 95 -13.22 12.52 -19.71
N VAL A 96 -12.54 11.60 -19.02
CA VAL A 96 -13.12 10.31 -18.62
C VAL A 96 -14.13 10.44 -17.48
N SER A 97 -13.83 11.26 -16.46
CA SER A 97 -14.66 11.39 -15.26
C SER A 97 -15.90 12.26 -15.47
N GLU A 98 -15.81 13.29 -16.32
CA GLU A 98 -16.89 14.24 -16.56
C GLU A 98 -17.69 13.93 -17.85
N ASP A 99 -17.30 12.89 -18.60
CA ASP A 99 -17.85 12.55 -19.93
C ASP A 99 -17.86 13.79 -20.86
N ALA A 100 -16.78 14.57 -20.81
CA ALA A 100 -16.64 15.87 -21.44
C ALA A 100 -15.69 15.83 -22.64
N GLU A 101 -15.87 16.74 -23.60
CA GLU A 101 -14.90 16.92 -24.68
C GLU A 101 -13.57 17.46 -24.14
N HIS A 102 -12.46 17.04 -24.74
CA HIS A 102 -11.13 17.50 -24.35
C HIS A 102 -10.97 19.01 -24.59
N ASP A 103 -10.88 19.79 -23.50
CA ASP A 103 -10.63 21.22 -23.54
C ASP A 103 -9.15 21.51 -23.85
N ARG A 104 -8.88 21.67 -25.15
CA ARG A 104 -7.53 21.99 -25.67
C ARG A 104 -6.99 23.31 -25.13
N GLU A 105 -7.83 24.29 -24.85
CA GLU A 105 -7.37 25.59 -24.35
C GLU A 105 -7.01 25.50 -22.87
N ALA A 106 -7.78 24.76 -22.07
CA ALA A 106 -7.43 24.50 -20.68
C ALA A 106 -6.13 23.70 -20.57
N TYR A 107 -5.96 22.67 -21.41
CA TYR A 107 -4.73 21.90 -21.48
C TYR A 107 -3.52 22.78 -21.86
N ALA A 108 -3.65 23.62 -22.89
CA ALA A 108 -2.59 24.56 -23.27
C ALA A 108 -2.21 25.54 -22.14
N ARG A 109 -3.21 26.10 -21.44
CA ARG A 109 -2.98 26.97 -20.28
C ARG A 109 -2.28 26.25 -19.13
N ALA A 110 -2.59 24.97 -18.90
CA ALA A 110 -1.95 24.18 -17.86
C ALA A 110 -0.47 23.93 -18.17
N LEU A 111 -0.12 23.63 -19.42
CA LEU A 111 1.28 23.51 -19.87
C LEU A 111 2.07 24.82 -19.69
N GLU A 112 1.46 25.97 -20.00
CA GLU A 112 2.07 27.29 -19.78
C GLU A 112 2.38 27.57 -18.31
N GLN A 113 1.55 27.04 -17.41
CA GLN A 113 1.63 27.30 -15.97
C GLN A 113 2.61 26.38 -15.23
N ILE A 114 3.23 25.40 -15.91
CA ILE A 114 4.28 24.57 -15.30
C ILE A 114 5.45 25.48 -14.90
N ASP A 115 5.62 25.72 -13.60
CA ASP A 115 6.70 26.54 -13.07
C ASP A 115 7.94 25.67 -12.80
N PRO A 116 9.09 25.93 -13.46
CA PRO A 116 10.32 25.18 -13.23
C PRO A 116 10.78 25.16 -11.77
N VAL A 117 10.42 26.17 -10.97
CA VAL A 117 10.79 26.24 -9.54
C VAL A 117 10.02 25.23 -8.69
N ASN A 118 8.83 24.82 -9.14
CA ASN A 118 7.98 23.86 -8.44
C ASN A 118 8.23 22.43 -8.90
N ILE A 119 9.06 22.23 -9.92
CA ILE A 119 9.56 20.91 -10.30
C ILE A 119 10.73 20.61 -9.37
N GLN A 120 10.54 19.70 -8.41
CA GLN A 120 11.58 19.31 -7.47
C GLN A 120 12.84 18.87 -8.23
N LEU A 121 13.95 19.60 -8.01
CA LEU A 121 15.28 19.26 -8.50
C LEU A 121 15.88 18.22 -7.57
N ASP A 122 15.42 16.98 -7.66
CA ASP A 122 16.10 15.88 -6.98
C ASP A 122 17.23 15.37 -7.88
N ALA A 123 18.45 15.45 -7.35
CA ALA A 123 19.63 14.89 -7.98
C ALA A 123 19.41 13.39 -8.25
N PRO A 124 20.00 12.82 -9.33
CA PRO A 124 19.80 11.42 -9.66
C PRO A 124 20.42 10.55 -8.57
N GLY A 125 19.59 10.01 -7.69
CA GLY A 125 20.05 9.22 -6.55
C GLY A 125 18.99 8.88 -5.50
N ASP A 126 17.90 9.63 -5.39
CA ASP A 126 16.82 9.29 -4.44
C ASP A 126 15.60 8.75 -5.17
N ASP A 127 15.39 7.46 -4.97
CA ASP A 127 14.26 6.64 -5.42
C ASP A 127 13.00 6.98 -4.59
N ASP A 128 12.49 8.21 -4.76
CA ASP A 128 11.16 8.63 -4.32
C ASP A 128 10.34 9.02 -5.55
N LEU A 129 10.11 8.03 -6.43
CA LEU A 129 9.05 8.13 -7.42
C LEU A 129 7.70 7.90 -6.73
N LEU A 130 6.80 8.88 -6.93
CA LEU A 130 5.36 8.91 -6.65
C LEU A 130 4.92 9.91 -5.56
N GLU A 131 5.10 11.21 -5.80
CA GLU A 131 4.06 12.17 -5.40
C GLU A 131 3.18 12.46 -6.62
N SER A 132 2.12 11.65 -6.80
CA SER A 132 1.05 11.99 -7.75
C SER A 132 0.37 13.30 -7.33
N PRO A 133 0.07 14.23 -8.27
CA PRO A 133 -0.73 15.43 -8.00
C PRO A 133 -2.21 15.02 -7.87
N GLY A 134 -2.50 14.49 -6.70
CA GLY A 134 -3.72 13.79 -6.28
C GLY A 134 -3.45 12.90 -5.08
N GLY A 135 -2.26 13.05 -4.46
CA GLY A 135 -1.78 12.26 -3.34
C GLY A 135 -2.78 12.28 -2.21
N VAL A 136 -3.08 11.08 -1.72
CA VAL A 136 -3.80 10.92 -0.45
C VAL A 136 -3.08 11.81 0.58
N PRO A 137 -3.80 12.74 1.23
CA PRO A 137 -3.16 13.72 2.10
C PRO A 137 -2.33 13.03 3.19
N GLU A 138 -1.25 13.69 3.61
CA GLU A 138 -0.38 13.18 4.66
C GLU A 138 -1.21 12.76 5.87
N PHE A 139 -0.91 11.58 6.44
CA PHE A 139 -1.64 11.11 7.61
C PHE A 139 -1.53 12.13 8.74
N GLY A 140 -2.67 12.55 9.26
CA GLY A 140 -2.76 13.74 10.10
C GLY A 140 -3.83 13.61 11.18
N PRO A 141 -3.97 14.63 12.05
CA PRO A 141 -4.91 14.60 13.17
C PRO A 141 -6.37 14.35 12.79
N ASP A 142 -6.82 14.85 11.64
CA ASP A 142 -8.19 14.64 11.19
C ASP A 142 -8.44 13.20 10.71
N HIS A 143 -7.50 12.61 9.96
CA HIS A 143 -7.55 11.20 9.57
C HIS A 143 -7.60 10.29 10.80
N ARG A 144 -6.72 10.55 11.77
CA ARG A 144 -6.71 9.81 13.04
C ARG A 144 -8.04 9.93 13.78
N ARG A 145 -8.59 11.14 13.88
CA ARG A 145 -9.88 11.38 14.54
C ARG A 145 -11.01 10.60 13.87
N VAL A 146 -11.05 10.55 12.54
CA VAL A 146 -12.03 9.75 11.78
C VAL A 146 -11.94 8.27 12.16
N LEU A 147 -10.74 7.70 12.23
CA LEU A 147 -10.55 6.29 12.57
C LEU A 147 -10.88 5.97 14.04
N ILE A 148 -10.57 6.90 14.96
CA ILE A 148 -11.00 6.78 16.37
C ILE A 148 -12.52 6.77 16.47
N GLU A 149 -13.18 7.80 15.92
CA GLU A 149 -14.63 7.94 15.99
C GLU A 149 -15.35 6.76 15.32
N PHE A 150 -14.81 6.25 14.21
CA PHE A 150 -15.35 5.08 13.51
C PHE A 150 -15.23 3.81 14.34
N GLY A 151 -14.03 3.50 14.86
CA GLY A 151 -13.80 2.29 15.67
C GLY A 151 -14.63 2.29 16.96
N GLU A 152 -14.74 3.43 17.64
CA GLU A 152 -15.58 3.56 18.85
C GLU A 152 -17.06 3.38 18.56
N ARG A 153 -17.55 3.99 17.47
CA ARG A 153 -18.96 3.90 17.06
C ARG A 153 -19.35 2.48 16.68
N HIS A 154 -18.46 1.75 16.03
CA HIS A 154 -18.72 0.44 15.44
C HIS A 154 -18.10 -0.74 16.21
N ALA A 155 -17.78 -0.54 17.48
CA ALA A 155 -17.22 -1.59 18.33
C ALA A 155 -18.14 -2.81 18.45
N ASP A 156 -19.47 -2.60 18.54
CA ASP A 156 -20.47 -3.68 18.60
C ASP A 156 -20.57 -4.46 17.28
N GLU A 157 -20.26 -3.82 16.15
CA GLU A 157 -20.14 -4.43 14.82
C GLU A 157 -18.76 -5.05 14.57
N LYS A 158 -17.91 -5.13 15.60
CA LYS A 158 -16.54 -5.68 15.55
C LYS A 158 -15.62 -4.91 14.59
N ALA A 159 -15.85 -3.62 14.37
CA ALA A 159 -14.84 -2.78 13.77
C ALA A 159 -13.61 -2.72 14.70
N MET A 160 -12.41 -2.71 14.12
CA MET A 160 -11.19 -2.55 14.90
C MET A 160 -11.13 -1.15 15.52
N SER A 161 -10.61 -1.05 16.73
CA SER A 161 -10.27 0.24 17.31
C SER A 161 -9.12 0.89 16.55
N TRP A 162 -8.96 2.22 16.66
CA TRP A 162 -7.88 2.94 16.00
C TRP A 162 -6.48 2.31 16.19
N PRO A 163 -6.04 1.97 17.42
CA PRO A 163 -4.72 1.35 17.58
C PRO A 163 -4.64 -0.03 16.92
N GLU A 164 -5.70 -0.84 17.00
CA GLU A 164 -5.77 -2.14 16.32
C GLU A 164 -5.70 -1.98 14.79
N THR A 165 -6.42 -1.02 14.21
CA THR A 165 -6.33 -0.69 12.79
C THR A 165 -4.91 -0.29 12.39
N ALA A 166 -4.25 0.55 13.19
CA ALA A 166 -2.87 0.98 12.93
C ALA A 166 -1.87 -0.19 12.97
N GLY A 167 -1.99 -1.08 13.95
CA GLY A 167 -1.15 -2.27 14.03
C GLY A 167 -1.42 -3.28 12.92
N PHE A 168 -2.70 -3.48 12.59
CA PHE A 168 -3.11 -4.34 11.49
C PHE A 168 -2.54 -3.85 10.17
N LEU A 169 -2.70 -2.56 9.84
CA LEU A 169 -2.17 -1.97 8.62
C LEU A 169 -0.64 -1.95 8.60
N PHE A 170 0.03 -1.84 9.75
CA PHE A 170 1.48 -2.04 9.83
C PHE A 170 1.87 -3.43 9.34
N SER A 171 1.15 -4.47 9.79
CA SER A 171 1.38 -5.84 9.31
C SER A 171 1.14 -5.98 7.80
N VAL A 172 0.09 -5.36 7.27
CA VAL A 172 -0.22 -5.42 5.83
C VAL A 172 0.88 -4.75 5.01
N MET A 173 1.34 -3.56 5.43
CA MET A 173 2.38 -2.81 4.70
C MET A 173 3.76 -3.45 4.79
N ALA A 174 4.06 -4.14 5.89
CA ALA A 174 5.29 -4.90 6.07
C ALA A 174 5.28 -6.27 5.36
N CYS A 175 4.15 -6.76 4.84
CA CYS A 175 4.04 -8.10 4.24
C CYS A 175 5.02 -8.35 3.07
N PRO A 176 5.56 -9.56 2.87
CA PRO A 176 6.37 -9.90 1.68
C PRO A 176 5.65 -9.73 0.34
N GLU A 177 4.32 -9.76 0.32
CA GLU A 177 3.51 -9.53 -0.89
C GLU A 177 2.71 -8.22 -0.81
N MET A 178 2.34 -7.67 -1.97
CA MET A 178 1.42 -6.54 -2.04
C MET A 178 -0.01 -7.02 -1.80
N VAL A 179 -0.67 -6.42 -0.81
CA VAL A 179 -2.04 -6.77 -0.41
C VAL A 179 -2.98 -5.62 -0.76
N MET A 180 -4.05 -5.92 -1.50
CA MET A 180 -4.94 -4.88 -2.02
C MET A 180 -5.94 -4.41 -0.94
N PRO A 181 -6.34 -3.12 -0.92
CA PRO A 181 -7.33 -2.61 0.04
C PRO A 181 -8.62 -3.42 0.14
N SER A 182 -9.13 -3.90 -1.00
CA SER A 182 -10.34 -4.72 -1.06
C SER A 182 -10.25 -6.05 -0.28
N GLU A 183 -9.05 -6.52 0.04
CA GLU A 183 -8.84 -7.82 0.71
C GLU A 183 -8.93 -7.70 2.23
N TRP A 184 -8.53 -6.56 2.80
CA TRP A 184 -8.52 -6.35 4.25
C TRP A 184 -9.55 -5.35 4.77
N THR A 185 -10.17 -4.54 3.92
CA THR A 185 -11.11 -3.49 4.36
C THR A 185 -12.24 -4.04 5.23
N GLU A 186 -12.82 -5.19 4.86
CA GLU A 186 -13.88 -5.84 5.66
C GLU A 186 -13.38 -6.34 7.02
N ILE A 187 -12.09 -6.63 7.16
CA ILE A 187 -11.49 -7.11 8.42
C ILE A 187 -11.42 -5.96 9.43
N VAL A 188 -10.94 -4.79 9.00
CA VAL A 188 -10.82 -3.62 9.89
C VAL A 188 -12.16 -2.94 10.16
N GLN A 189 -13.10 -2.99 9.19
CA GLN A 189 -14.43 -2.38 9.32
C GLN A 189 -15.47 -3.29 9.98
N GLY A 190 -15.22 -4.61 10.06
CA GLY A 190 -16.17 -5.55 10.62
C GLY A 190 -17.51 -5.54 9.86
N GLU A 191 -18.63 -5.57 10.60
CA GLU A 191 -19.99 -5.53 10.05
C GLU A 191 -20.57 -4.10 10.02
N ALA A 192 -19.70 -3.07 10.09
CA ALA A 192 -20.13 -1.68 10.17
C ALA A 192 -21.00 -1.24 8.99
N VAL A 193 -22.03 -0.44 9.30
CA VAL A 193 -22.91 0.17 8.30
C VAL A 193 -22.69 1.68 8.32
N PHE A 194 -22.12 2.21 7.23
CA PHE A 194 -21.93 3.64 7.05
C PHE A 194 -23.26 4.39 7.01
N ASN A 195 -23.31 5.53 7.67
CA ASN A 195 -24.47 6.42 7.70
C ASN A 195 -24.73 7.04 6.31
N ASP A 196 -23.66 7.41 5.62
CA ASP A 196 -23.70 8.01 4.29
C ASP A 196 -22.39 7.78 3.51
N LEU A 197 -22.37 8.28 2.27
CA LEU A 197 -21.21 8.16 1.38
C LEU A 197 -20.04 9.06 1.82
N GLU A 198 -20.29 10.11 2.59
CA GLU A 198 -19.25 11.04 3.05
C GLU A 198 -18.42 10.40 4.16
N GLU A 199 -19.06 9.74 5.12
CA GLU A 199 -18.40 8.93 6.14
C GLU A 199 -17.56 7.81 5.52
N ALA A 200 -18.13 7.08 4.56
CA ALA A 200 -17.41 6.01 3.85
C ALA A 200 -16.15 6.52 3.13
N ARG A 201 -16.23 7.71 2.50
CA ARG A 201 -15.09 8.35 1.84
C ARG A 201 -14.04 8.80 2.85
N ALA A 202 -14.45 9.45 3.93
CA ALA A 202 -13.53 9.92 4.97
C ALA A 202 -12.76 8.76 5.63
N VAL A 203 -13.44 7.66 5.91
CA VAL A 203 -12.81 6.45 6.47
C VAL A 203 -11.85 5.81 5.47
N ALA A 204 -12.23 5.71 4.18
CA ALA A 204 -11.33 5.19 3.16
C ALA A 204 -10.08 6.07 2.97
N GLU A 205 -10.25 7.39 2.92
CA GLU A 205 -9.17 8.36 2.82
C GLU A 205 -8.22 8.26 4.03
N ALA A 206 -8.74 8.15 5.24
CA ALA A 206 -7.94 8.00 6.45
C ALA A 206 -7.13 6.69 6.48
N HIS A 207 -7.71 5.57 6.04
CA HIS A 207 -6.96 4.31 5.91
C HIS A 207 -5.84 4.42 4.88
N MET A 208 -6.11 4.99 3.70
CA MET A 208 -5.10 5.18 2.66
C MET A 208 -3.98 6.11 3.13
N ALA A 209 -4.32 7.18 3.85
CA ALA A 209 -3.33 8.11 4.38
C ALA A 209 -2.41 7.40 5.37
N LEU A 210 -2.98 6.58 6.26
CA LEU A 210 -2.22 5.77 7.20
C LEU A 210 -1.31 4.77 6.48
N MET A 211 -1.81 4.03 5.49
CA MET A 211 -1.01 3.09 4.71
C MET A 211 0.18 3.76 4.03
N ASN A 212 -0.03 4.93 3.43
CA ASN A 212 1.03 5.70 2.77
C ASN A 212 2.08 6.15 3.79
N TRP A 213 1.64 6.64 4.95
CA TRP A 213 2.53 7.04 6.04
C TRP A 213 3.37 5.87 6.56
N ILE A 214 2.76 4.70 6.82
CA ILE A 214 3.47 3.48 7.24
C ILE A 214 4.45 3.03 6.14
N SER A 215 3.99 2.97 4.89
CA SER A 215 4.81 2.52 3.76
C SER A 215 6.02 3.42 3.52
N GLY A 216 5.86 4.75 3.64
CA GLY A 216 6.98 5.69 3.57
C GLY A 216 8.03 5.43 4.65
N ARG A 217 7.59 5.21 5.89
CA ARG A 217 8.46 4.90 7.04
C ARG A 217 9.22 3.59 6.85
N ILE A 218 8.55 2.54 6.39
CA ILE A 218 9.18 1.24 6.11
C ILE A 218 10.20 1.37 4.97
N ARG A 219 9.86 2.06 3.87
CA ARG A 219 10.77 2.28 2.73
C ARG A 219 12.05 3.03 3.13
N GLN A 220 11.90 4.05 3.99
CA GLN A 220 13.01 4.84 4.54
C GLN A 220 13.80 4.10 5.63
N ARG A 221 13.49 2.83 5.91
CA ARG A 221 14.10 2.02 6.99
C ARG A 221 14.00 2.68 8.36
N GLN A 222 12.90 3.38 8.60
CA GLN A 222 12.57 4.02 9.87
C GLN A 222 11.11 3.69 10.21
N PRO A 223 10.75 2.39 10.36
CA PRO A 223 9.40 2.01 10.71
C PRO A 223 8.99 2.69 12.02
N ALA A 224 7.75 3.14 12.09
CA ALA A 224 7.29 3.95 13.20
C ALA A 224 5.86 3.58 13.59
N ILE A 225 5.60 3.68 14.90
CA ILE A 225 4.26 3.59 15.48
C ILE A 225 3.69 5.00 15.60
N PRO A 226 2.37 5.20 15.35
CA PRO A 226 1.70 6.47 15.65
C PRO A 226 1.98 6.95 17.08
N GLU A 227 2.13 8.26 17.27
CA GLU A 227 2.59 8.85 18.55
C GLU A 227 1.74 8.43 19.76
N ASP A 228 0.43 8.33 19.58
CA ASP A 228 -0.56 7.95 20.58
C ASP A 228 -0.62 6.44 20.84
N CYS A 229 -0.01 5.63 19.97
CA CYS A 229 0.07 4.17 20.12
C CYS A 229 1.45 3.72 20.64
N ARG A 230 2.37 4.64 20.97
CA ARG A 230 3.71 4.29 21.47
C ARG A 230 3.66 3.55 22.81
N PRO A 231 4.63 2.66 23.09
CA PRO A 231 4.69 1.94 24.36
C PRO A 231 4.73 2.89 25.56
N ASP A 232 4.04 2.50 26.64
CA ASP A 232 4.15 3.20 27.93
C ASP A 232 5.57 2.97 28.49
N SER A 233 6.10 3.99 29.16
CA SER A 233 7.37 3.91 29.89
C SER A 233 7.40 2.83 30.98
N ASP A 234 6.23 2.41 31.48
CA ASP A 234 6.07 1.29 32.42
C ASP A 234 5.58 0.05 31.65
N PRO A 235 6.44 -0.97 31.43
CA PRO A 235 6.09 -2.16 30.66
C PRO A 235 4.87 -2.92 31.20
N MET A 236 4.60 -2.81 32.50
CA MET A 236 3.45 -3.48 33.10
C MET A 236 2.13 -2.80 32.73
N ARG A 237 2.12 -1.49 32.48
CA ARG A 237 0.94 -0.77 31.98
C ARG A 237 0.63 -1.09 30.54
N ILE A 238 1.63 -1.52 29.76
CA ILE A 238 1.40 -2.01 28.40
C ILE A 238 0.47 -3.24 28.44
N LEU A 239 0.51 -4.07 29.50
CA LEU A 239 -0.34 -5.26 29.61
C LEU A 239 -1.79 -4.97 30.05
N ASP A 240 -2.16 -3.70 30.25
CA ASP A 240 -3.53 -3.32 30.56
C ASP A 240 -4.42 -3.44 29.30
N GLU A 241 -5.66 -3.91 29.48
CA GLU A 241 -6.56 -4.25 28.36
C GLU A 241 -6.89 -3.06 27.46
N ASP A 242 -6.99 -1.86 28.07
CA ASP A 242 -7.25 -0.59 27.41
C ASP A 242 -5.98 0.17 27.02
N ASN A 243 -4.79 -0.40 27.15
CA ASN A 243 -3.57 0.25 26.68
C ASN A 243 -3.53 0.33 25.14
N ASP A 244 -3.17 1.49 24.58
CA ASP A 244 -3.18 1.71 23.12
C ASP A 244 -2.06 0.93 22.41
N PHE A 245 -0.87 0.81 22.99
CA PHE A 245 0.20 -0.02 22.42
C PHE A 245 -0.15 -1.52 22.48
N SER A 246 -0.81 -1.98 23.56
CA SER A 246 -1.36 -3.34 23.62
C SER A 246 -2.34 -3.62 22.49
N ARG A 247 -3.28 -2.70 22.26
CA ARG A 247 -4.24 -2.76 21.16
C ARG A 247 -3.56 -2.74 19.79
N TRP A 248 -2.52 -1.92 19.63
CA TRP A 248 -1.69 -1.92 18.43
C TRP A 248 -1.03 -3.28 18.18
N CYS A 249 -0.41 -3.88 19.20
CA CYS A 249 0.16 -5.23 19.12
C CYS A 249 -0.88 -6.30 18.75
N ARG A 250 -2.11 -6.21 19.28
CA ARG A 250 -3.22 -7.11 18.88
C ARG A 250 -3.61 -6.96 17.41
N GLY A 251 -3.67 -5.73 16.93
CA GLY A 251 -3.88 -5.41 15.52
C GLY A 251 -2.84 -6.06 14.63
N LEU A 252 -1.55 -5.85 14.95
CA LEU A 252 -0.42 -6.42 14.22
C LEU A 252 -0.49 -7.95 14.22
N ALA A 253 -0.65 -8.57 15.39
CA ALA A 253 -0.75 -10.03 15.49
C ALA A 253 -1.96 -10.59 14.72
N THR A 254 -3.05 -9.84 14.60
CA THR A 254 -4.22 -10.22 13.79
C THR A 254 -3.91 -10.14 12.30
N GLY A 255 -3.25 -9.07 11.86
CA GLY A 255 -2.78 -8.93 10.48
C GLY A 255 -1.80 -10.03 10.09
N HIS A 256 -0.83 -10.33 10.96
CA HIS A 256 0.16 -11.37 10.70
C HIS A 256 -0.50 -12.75 10.56
N ARG A 257 -1.39 -13.13 11.48
CA ARG A 257 -2.14 -14.40 11.38
C ARG A 257 -2.99 -14.51 10.12
N TRP A 258 -3.51 -13.38 9.62
CA TRP A 258 -4.27 -13.37 8.37
C TRP A 258 -3.35 -13.59 7.15
N LEU A 259 -2.10 -13.15 7.24
CA LEU A 259 -1.06 -13.25 6.21
C LEU A 259 -0.13 -14.47 6.41
N ASP A 260 -0.47 -15.39 7.33
CA ASP A 260 0.39 -16.50 7.75
C ASP A 260 0.87 -17.36 6.56
N ASP A 261 -0.03 -17.64 5.61
CA ASP A 261 0.31 -18.38 4.38
C ASP A 261 1.38 -17.64 3.54
N VAL A 262 1.32 -16.31 3.45
CA VAL A 262 2.31 -15.50 2.70
C VAL A 262 3.67 -15.57 3.39
N TRP A 263 3.71 -15.39 4.70
CA TRP A 263 4.96 -15.44 5.47
C TRP A 263 5.60 -16.83 5.42
N ASN A 264 4.81 -17.90 5.62
CA ASN A 264 5.29 -19.28 5.63
C ASN A 264 5.78 -19.76 4.28
N ASP A 265 5.20 -19.25 3.19
CA ASP A 265 5.60 -19.68 1.85
C ASP A 265 6.87 -18.95 1.35
N GLU A 266 7.11 -17.73 1.80
CA GLU A 266 8.27 -16.93 1.38
C GLU A 266 9.50 -17.14 2.29
N ILE A 267 9.30 -17.31 3.61
CA ILE A 267 10.40 -17.45 4.57
C ILE A 267 10.89 -18.90 4.65
N VAL A 268 12.21 -19.07 4.61
CA VAL A 268 12.84 -20.37 4.79
C VAL A 268 12.80 -20.77 6.27
N GLU A 269 12.15 -21.89 6.59
CA GLU A 269 12.11 -22.50 7.93
C GLU A 269 13.53 -22.68 8.52
N ASP A 270 13.69 -22.39 9.83
CA ASP A 270 14.95 -22.44 10.58
C ASP A 270 16.04 -21.43 10.13
N SER A 271 15.72 -20.51 9.21
CA SER A 271 16.62 -19.43 8.82
C SER A 271 16.89 -18.44 9.97
N GLU A 272 17.81 -17.50 9.76
CA GLU A 272 18.01 -16.39 10.70
C GLU A 272 16.76 -15.49 10.74
N ASP A 273 16.19 -15.21 9.57
CA ASP A 273 15.00 -14.38 9.43
C ASP A 273 13.76 -15.02 10.08
N ASP A 274 13.58 -16.33 9.94
CA ASP A 274 12.51 -17.08 10.62
C ASP A 274 12.59 -16.94 12.15
N ARG A 275 13.81 -17.03 12.71
CA ARG A 275 14.05 -16.85 14.14
C ARG A 275 13.83 -15.42 14.61
N SER A 276 14.27 -14.43 13.84
CA SER A 276 14.07 -13.01 14.13
C SER A 276 12.59 -12.63 14.03
N LEU A 277 11.89 -13.08 13.00
CA LEU A 277 10.44 -12.92 12.87
C LEU A 277 9.70 -13.55 14.04
N GLY A 278 10.06 -14.78 14.42
CA GLY A 278 9.49 -15.46 15.58
C GLY A 278 9.72 -14.69 16.89
N MET A 279 10.90 -14.08 17.08
CA MET A 279 11.19 -13.23 18.24
C MET A 279 10.34 -11.95 18.24
N ALA A 280 10.23 -11.27 17.09
CA ALA A 280 9.41 -10.08 16.96
C ALA A 280 7.93 -10.38 17.28
N LEU A 281 7.39 -11.48 16.73
CA LEU A 281 6.02 -11.94 16.98
C LEU A 281 5.79 -12.34 18.44
N LEU A 282 6.80 -12.90 19.10
CA LEU A 282 6.74 -13.21 20.54
C LEU A 282 6.62 -11.94 21.38
N VAL A 283 7.40 -10.90 21.06
CA VAL A 283 7.33 -9.58 21.73
C VAL A 283 5.94 -8.96 21.54
N PHE A 284 5.43 -8.90 20.31
CA PHE A 284 4.10 -8.34 20.03
C PHE A 284 2.99 -9.17 20.71
N SER A 285 3.08 -10.49 20.68
CA SER A 285 2.08 -11.36 21.31
C SER A 285 2.08 -11.23 22.83
N PHE A 286 3.25 -11.04 23.45
CA PHE A 286 3.38 -10.80 24.88
C PHE A 286 2.66 -9.50 25.28
N PHE A 287 2.93 -8.40 24.58
CA PHE A 287 2.30 -7.11 24.91
C PHE A 287 0.85 -6.98 24.42
N GLY A 288 0.41 -7.78 23.45
CA GLY A 288 -0.96 -7.76 22.94
C GLY A 288 -1.99 -8.45 23.85
N ASP A 289 -1.59 -9.44 24.65
CA ASP A 289 -2.50 -10.18 25.53
C ASP A 289 -1.81 -10.60 26.84
N ARG A 290 -2.25 -10.02 27.95
CA ARG A 290 -1.74 -10.35 29.30
C ARG A 290 -1.82 -11.83 29.62
N LYS A 291 -2.86 -12.55 29.20
CA LYS A 291 -2.97 -13.99 29.44
C LYS A 291 -1.93 -14.77 28.66
N MET A 292 -1.60 -14.30 27.46
CA MET A 292 -0.49 -14.86 26.68
C MET A 292 0.85 -14.60 27.39
N ALA A 293 1.07 -13.37 27.87
CA ALA A 293 2.27 -13.02 28.63
C ALA A 293 2.45 -13.89 29.89
N GLU A 294 1.39 -14.03 30.69
CA GLU A 294 1.37 -14.90 31.89
C GLU A 294 1.68 -16.36 31.53
N LYS A 295 1.14 -16.85 30.41
CA LYS A 295 1.39 -18.21 29.92
C LYS A 295 2.85 -18.41 29.48
N ILE A 296 3.43 -17.46 28.76
CA ILE A 296 4.84 -17.49 28.34
C ILE A 296 5.76 -17.59 29.56
N VAL A 297 5.50 -16.77 30.59
CA VAL A 297 6.26 -16.81 31.84
C VAL A 297 6.06 -18.13 32.58
N GLU A 298 4.83 -18.65 32.65
CA GLU A 298 4.55 -19.94 33.28
C GLU A 298 5.28 -21.10 32.58
N GLU A 299 5.27 -21.13 31.24
CA GLU A 299 5.94 -22.16 30.46
C GLU A 299 7.46 -22.09 30.65
N THR A 300 8.05 -20.89 30.59
CA THR A 300 9.47 -20.66 30.87
C THR A 300 9.83 -21.10 32.29
N ALA A 301 8.96 -20.84 33.26
CA ALA A 301 9.17 -21.23 34.65
C ALA A 301 9.13 -22.75 34.86
N ARG A 302 8.32 -23.48 34.09
CA ARG A 302 8.33 -24.96 34.13
C ARG A 302 9.66 -25.53 33.61
N GLU A 303 10.30 -24.88 32.65
CA GLU A 303 11.55 -25.32 32.05
C GLU A 303 12.80 -24.94 32.87
N THR A 304 12.82 -23.71 33.38
CA THR A 304 14.00 -23.12 34.07
C THR A 304 13.94 -23.22 35.59
N GLY A 305 12.77 -23.51 36.17
CA GLY A 305 12.60 -23.72 37.61
C GLY A 305 12.87 -22.46 38.43
N ALA A 306 13.88 -22.50 39.31
CA ALA A 306 14.16 -21.42 40.24
C ALA A 306 14.79 -20.17 39.60
N ASP A 307 15.30 -20.29 38.38
CA ASP A 307 15.91 -19.19 37.61
C ASP A 307 14.90 -18.45 36.71
N ALA A 308 13.62 -18.81 36.82
CA ALA A 308 12.55 -18.21 36.03
C ALA A 308 12.32 -16.75 36.39
N LEU A 309 12.18 -15.92 35.37
CA LEU A 309 11.82 -14.51 35.54
C LEU A 309 10.36 -14.38 35.95
N THR A 310 10.06 -13.31 36.68
CA THR A 310 8.69 -12.86 36.90
C THR A 310 8.10 -12.23 35.63
N LEU A 311 6.78 -11.99 35.63
CA LEU A 311 6.11 -11.27 34.55
C LEU A 311 6.70 -9.87 34.35
N GLU A 312 6.96 -9.16 35.45
CA GLU A 312 7.55 -7.82 35.45
C GLU A 312 8.97 -7.83 34.86
N GLU A 313 9.84 -8.72 35.33
CA GLU A 313 11.21 -8.84 34.78
C GLU A 313 11.23 -9.28 33.30
N THR A 314 10.24 -10.07 32.88
CA THR A 314 10.09 -10.48 31.48
C THR A 314 9.61 -9.30 30.63
N ALA A 315 8.63 -8.55 31.13
CA ALA A 315 8.12 -7.34 30.49
C ALA A 315 9.23 -6.29 30.32
N GLU A 316 10.06 -6.05 31.33
CA GLU A 316 11.23 -5.16 31.23
C GLU A 316 12.22 -5.59 30.14
N LYS A 317 12.47 -6.91 30.01
CA LYS A 317 13.35 -7.42 28.95
C LYS A 317 12.73 -7.30 27.57
N PHE A 318 11.45 -7.58 27.43
CA PHE A 318 10.75 -7.52 26.14
C PHE A 318 10.52 -6.07 25.71
N ASP A 319 10.32 -5.15 26.65
CA ASP A 319 10.24 -3.72 26.40
C ASP A 319 11.50 -3.20 25.68
N ALA A 320 12.68 -3.62 26.16
CA ALA A 320 13.96 -3.30 25.53
C ALA A 320 14.13 -3.89 24.11
N LEU A 321 13.24 -4.80 23.68
CA LEU A 321 13.26 -5.41 22.34
C LEU A 321 12.18 -4.84 21.41
N ILE A 322 11.28 -3.95 21.88
CA ILE A 322 10.16 -3.46 21.08
C ILE A 322 10.65 -2.79 19.78
N ASP A 323 11.60 -1.85 19.88
CA ASP A 323 12.10 -1.13 18.70
C ASP A 323 12.76 -2.10 17.70
N GLN A 324 13.57 -3.04 18.20
CA GLN A 324 14.19 -4.07 17.37
C GLN A 324 13.14 -4.97 16.71
N ALA A 325 12.10 -5.38 17.42
CA ALA A 325 11.03 -6.21 16.88
C ALA A 325 10.27 -5.50 15.74
N ILE A 326 10.02 -4.20 15.87
CA ILE A 326 9.37 -3.38 14.83
C ILE A 326 10.28 -3.28 13.59
N GLU A 327 11.56 -3.00 13.81
CA GLU A 327 12.56 -2.90 12.74
C GLU A 327 12.72 -4.23 11.99
N GLU A 328 12.90 -5.34 12.71
CA GLU A 328 13.10 -6.66 12.12
C GLU A 328 11.85 -7.13 11.36
N TYR A 329 10.65 -7.00 11.94
CA TYR A 329 9.41 -7.39 11.28
C TYR A 329 9.23 -6.67 9.93
N ALA A 330 9.44 -5.35 9.91
CA ALA A 330 9.33 -4.55 8.69
C ALA A 330 10.46 -4.81 7.70
N ALA A 331 11.69 -4.98 8.18
CA ALA A 331 12.86 -5.21 7.34
C ALA A 331 12.79 -6.56 6.62
N ILE A 332 12.45 -7.63 7.34
CA ILE A 332 12.31 -8.98 6.76
C ILE A 332 11.28 -8.95 5.64
N GLY A 333 10.07 -8.47 5.91
CA GLY A 333 9.05 -8.48 4.87
C GLY A 333 9.38 -7.59 3.66
N LEU A 334 10.02 -6.43 3.86
CA LEU A 334 10.52 -5.60 2.75
C LEU A 334 11.63 -6.30 1.95
N GLU A 335 12.53 -7.02 2.62
CA GLU A 335 13.61 -7.75 1.96
C GLU A 335 13.07 -8.88 1.09
N TYR A 336 12.17 -9.70 1.61
CA TYR A 336 11.54 -10.79 0.86
C TYR A 336 10.68 -10.27 -0.29
N ARG A 337 9.99 -9.13 -0.13
CA ARG A 337 9.28 -8.47 -1.24
C ARG A 337 10.20 -8.06 -2.40
N ARG A 338 11.45 -7.71 -2.11
CA ARG A 338 12.45 -7.29 -3.11
C ARG A 338 13.23 -8.45 -3.70
N MET A 339 13.15 -9.65 -3.11
CA MET A 339 13.79 -10.81 -3.70
C MET A 339 13.03 -11.23 -4.96
N PRO A 340 13.72 -11.62 -6.04
CA PRO A 340 13.05 -12.23 -7.17
C PRO A 340 12.40 -13.53 -6.68
N SER A 341 11.07 -13.57 -6.62
CA SER A 341 10.36 -14.80 -6.29
C SER A 341 10.85 -15.90 -7.25
N ALA A 342 11.22 -17.07 -6.72
CA ALA A 342 11.26 -18.25 -7.58
C ALA A 342 9.88 -18.35 -8.27
N PRO A 343 9.76 -18.81 -9.53
CA PRO A 343 8.48 -18.88 -10.21
C PRO A 343 7.60 -19.95 -9.54
N THR A 344 7.01 -19.61 -8.40
CA THR A 344 5.91 -20.31 -7.78
C THR A 344 4.70 -19.82 -8.55
N SER A 345 4.19 -20.70 -9.42
CA SER A 345 2.94 -20.46 -10.12
C SER A 345 1.79 -20.49 -9.10
N ARG A 346 1.64 -19.46 -8.28
CA ARG A 346 0.34 -19.12 -7.74
C ARG A 346 -0.41 -18.49 -8.90
N GLN A 347 -1.18 -19.31 -9.61
CA GLN A 347 -2.34 -18.73 -10.27
C GLN A 347 -3.12 -18.01 -9.16
N PRO A 348 -3.58 -16.77 -9.38
CA PRO A 348 -4.50 -16.15 -8.44
C PRO A 348 -5.57 -17.20 -8.16
N VAL A 349 -5.89 -17.44 -6.88
CA VAL A 349 -7.08 -18.21 -6.55
C VAL A 349 -8.23 -17.39 -7.11
N ARG A 350 -8.54 -17.65 -8.38
CA ARG A 350 -9.83 -17.35 -8.95
C ARG A 350 -10.74 -18.16 -8.06
N SER A 351 -11.34 -17.50 -7.09
CA SER A 351 -12.71 -17.84 -6.76
C SER A 351 -13.41 -17.81 -8.11
N GLU A 352 -13.67 -18.99 -8.68
CA GLU A 352 -14.54 -19.10 -9.83
C GLU A 352 -15.84 -18.46 -9.35
N LYS A 353 -16.07 -17.19 -9.71
CA LYS A 353 -17.31 -16.49 -9.42
C LYS A 353 -18.38 -17.34 -10.07
N ILE A 354 -19.03 -18.18 -9.27
CA ILE A 354 -20.02 -19.13 -9.74
C ILE A 354 -21.12 -18.30 -10.37
N GLY A 355 -21.18 -18.32 -11.70
CA GLY A 355 -22.14 -17.49 -12.43
C GLY A 355 -23.54 -17.77 -11.89
N ARG A 356 -24.35 -16.72 -11.67
CA ARG A 356 -25.68 -16.84 -11.04
C ARG A 356 -26.60 -17.90 -11.70
N ASN A 357 -26.33 -18.29 -12.95
CA ASN A 357 -27.06 -19.31 -13.71
C ASN A 357 -26.37 -20.70 -13.78
N GLN A 358 -25.15 -20.87 -13.28
CA GLN A 358 -24.41 -22.13 -13.22
C GLN A 358 -25.04 -23.10 -12.20
N PRO A 359 -24.81 -24.42 -12.31
CA PRO A 359 -25.17 -25.39 -11.28
C PRO A 359 -24.57 -24.97 -9.92
N CYS A 360 -25.38 -25.07 -8.86
CA CYS A 360 -24.94 -24.69 -7.53
C CYS A 360 -24.06 -25.78 -6.92
N PRO A 361 -22.91 -25.43 -6.30
CA PRO A 361 -21.96 -26.41 -5.75
C PRO A 361 -22.52 -27.14 -4.52
N CYS A 362 -23.65 -26.69 -3.96
CA CYS A 362 -24.40 -27.32 -2.85
C CYS A 362 -24.92 -28.75 -3.17
N GLY A 363 -24.62 -29.32 -4.34
CA GLY A 363 -25.11 -30.64 -4.76
C GLY A 363 -26.60 -30.71 -5.10
N SER A 364 -27.34 -29.60 -5.00
CA SER A 364 -28.81 -29.60 -5.19
C SER A 364 -29.29 -29.80 -6.63
N GLY A 365 -28.39 -29.74 -7.61
CA GLY A 365 -28.71 -29.75 -9.05
C GLY A 365 -29.44 -28.50 -9.56
N ARG A 366 -29.63 -27.47 -8.73
CA ARG A 366 -30.29 -26.20 -9.10
C ARG A 366 -29.28 -25.14 -9.52
N LYS A 367 -29.71 -24.14 -10.31
CA LYS A 367 -28.88 -22.95 -10.63
C LYS A 367 -28.53 -22.17 -9.34
N TYR A 368 -27.33 -21.60 -9.25
CA TYR A 368 -26.81 -20.90 -8.07
C TYR A 368 -27.78 -19.85 -7.50
N LYS A 369 -28.35 -18.97 -8.34
CA LYS A 369 -29.38 -17.98 -7.92
C LYS A 369 -30.69 -18.56 -7.37
N LYS A 370 -30.88 -19.88 -7.46
CA LYS A 370 -32.05 -20.61 -6.95
C LYS A 370 -31.70 -21.60 -5.82
N CYS A 371 -30.43 -21.79 -5.46
CA CYS A 371 -29.95 -22.50 -4.25
C CYS A 371 -29.26 -21.47 -3.35
N CYS A 372 -27.93 -21.55 -3.20
CA CYS A 372 -27.15 -20.74 -2.26
C CYS A 372 -27.13 -19.24 -2.58
N GLY A 373 -27.30 -18.84 -3.83
CA GLY A 373 -27.34 -17.42 -4.22
C GLY A 373 -28.70 -16.73 -4.01
N ARG A 374 -29.57 -17.28 -3.15
CA ARG A 374 -30.84 -16.65 -2.76
C ARG A 374 -30.67 -15.88 -1.44
N PRO A 375 -31.28 -14.69 -1.31
CA PRO A 375 -31.34 -13.99 -0.04
C PRO A 375 -31.97 -14.88 1.04
N GLY A 376 -31.27 -15.12 2.14
CA GLY A 376 -31.74 -15.92 3.29
C GLY A 376 -31.46 -17.43 3.22
N ALA A 377 -30.62 -17.91 2.30
CA ALA A 377 -30.18 -19.31 2.31
C ALA A 377 -29.23 -19.56 3.50
N ARG A 378 -29.61 -20.43 4.45
CA ARG A 378 -28.73 -20.87 5.55
C ARG A 378 -27.79 -21.95 5.03
N HIS A 379 -26.50 -21.80 5.31
CA HIS A 379 -25.49 -22.84 5.09
C HIS A 379 -25.46 -23.75 6.32
N HIS A 380 -25.48 -25.06 6.09
CA HIS A 380 -25.29 -26.06 7.14
C HIS A 380 -23.84 -26.51 7.15
#